data_AF-A0A349FW39-F1
#
_entry.id   AF-A0A349FW39-F1
#
_cell.length_a   1.000
_cell.length_b   1.000
_cell.length_c   1.000
_cell.angle_alpha   90.00
_cell.angle_beta   90.00
_cell.angle_gamma   90.00
#
_symmetry.space_group_name_H-M   'P 1'
#
loop_
_entity.id
_entity.type
_entity.pdbx_description
1 polymer ?
#
loop_
_entity_poly.entity_id
_entity_poly.type
_entity_poly.pdbx_seq_one_letter_code
_entity_poly.pdbx_strand_id
1 'polypeptide(L)'
;MENRDKKYFMKDGKGYVVRFFECEDSRDLRDLIQIVESSEVQRWMDNVDNLNIWNYQKWMDEKGEGNTFLFAIADLPEEVANRRVHGFIYFYPSKIVQGRLEMSYAKRPGAPAGLITPAIEIGCKLVFEYLQEKKPWMMDGLKVLAEIESGNIPSIKVAEKAGFKMIRGFDLENNGLWERDLVMDKEVVVEEVLEKKMTIDSLPRVRQENPAFCGPATLQILLSHYGIETSQDKLVESATTRELALKNGMSIELLATAVKNSYPGMRLWAKRDASLFDIEQMVRVYNYPVGVDWQGIFGSDSYEDYPDEEGEEMEDEEEMCKGDSGHYCVVTDVDRANDSIRMMDPYGHYHAEDRVYMIQQFLNRWWDDRVDKLPDGSKKYVYEKRLMFVVVPKNVRIPEALGMTEL
;
A
#
# COMPACT_ATOMS: atom_id res chain seq x y z
N MET A 1 -5.56 -18.59 12.32
CA MET A 1 -5.95 -19.09 10.98
C MET A 1 -7.33 -18.59 10.53
N GLU A 2 -8.11 -17.91 11.39
CA GLU A 2 -9.54 -17.56 11.19
C GLU A 2 -9.88 -16.38 10.26
N ASN A 3 -8.91 -15.72 9.61
CA ASN A 3 -9.18 -14.48 8.86
C ASN A 3 -8.89 -14.54 7.36
N ARG A 4 -8.63 -15.74 6.80
CA ARG A 4 -8.33 -15.91 5.37
C ARG A 4 -9.56 -16.15 4.49
N ASP A 5 -10.65 -16.63 5.08
CA ASP A 5 -11.83 -17.10 4.34
C ASP A 5 -12.86 -16.00 4.02
N LYS A 6 -12.51 -14.75 4.31
CA LYS A 6 -13.35 -13.58 4.09
C LYS A 6 -12.53 -12.33 3.82
N LYS A 7 -13.09 -11.42 3.05
CA LYS A 7 -12.48 -10.11 2.73
C LYS A 7 -13.57 -9.05 2.68
N TYR A 8 -13.19 -7.82 2.97
CA TYR A 8 -14.10 -6.71 3.19
C TYR A 8 -13.95 -5.64 2.13
N PHE A 9 -15.02 -4.92 1.83
CA PHE A 9 -14.98 -3.76 0.95
C PHE A 9 -16.04 -2.72 1.30
N MET A 10 -15.83 -1.50 0.83
CA MET A 10 -16.75 -0.38 1.02
C MET A 10 -17.44 -0.05 -0.30
N LYS A 11 -18.76 0.20 -0.24
CA LYS A 11 -19.54 0.73 -1.36
C LYS A 11 -20.53 1.76 -0.83
N ASP A 12 -20.44 2.98 -1.37
CA ASP A 12 -21.31 4.11 -1.02
C ASP A 12 -21.36 4.37 0.50
N GLY A 13 -20.21 4.28 1.16
CA GLY A 13 -20.08 4.47 2.62
C GLY A 13 -20.57 3.31 3.48
N LYS A 14 -21.14 2.24 2.89
CA LYS A 14 -21.51 1.01 3.59
C LYS A 14 -20.45 -0.08 3.40
N GLY A 15 -20.16 -0.82 4.47
CA GLY A 15 -19.24 -1.96 4.43
C GLY A 15 -19.94 -3.27 4.08
N TYR A 16 -19.23 -4.13 3.35
CA TYR A 16 -19.67 -5.44 2.92
C TYR A 16 -18.56 -6.46 3.08
N VAL A 17 -18.93 -7.75 3.05
CA VAL A 17 -18.00 -8.87 3.12
C VAL A 17 -18.27 -9.87 1.99
N VAL A 18 -17.20 -10.38 1.38
CA VAL A 18 -17.23 -11.60 0.58
C VAL A 18 -16.63 -12.70 1.43
N ARG A 19 -17.37 -13.79 1.63
CA ARG A 19 -16.99 -14.95 2.47
C ARG A 19 -17.58 -16.22 1.92
N PHE A 20 -17.12 -17.39 2.34
CA PHE A 20 -17.86 -18.63 2.07
C PHE A 20 -19.24 -18.61 2.76
N PHE A 21 -20.20 -19.34 2.19
CA PHE A 21 -21.47 -19.60 2.85
C PHE A 21 -21.28 -20.47 4.11
N GLU A 22 -22.20 -20.30 5.06
CA GLU A 22 -22.28 -21.10 6.29
C GLU A 22 -23.46 -22.08 6.15
N CYS A 23 -23.19 -23.34 5.78
CA CYS A 23 -24.21 -24.37 5.50
C CYS A 23 -25.15 -24.65 6.70
N GLU A 24 -24.66 -24.42 7.92
CA GLU A 24 -25.42 -24.55 9.17
C GLU A 24 -26.23 -23.28 9.52
N ASP A 25 -26.00 -22.13 8.85
CA ASP A 25 -26.79 -20.91 9.07
C ASP A 25 -28.05 -20.92 8.20
N SER A 26 -29.19 -21.18 8.86
CA SER A 26 -30.52 -21.16 8.24
C SER A 26 -30.87 -19.85 7.51
N ARG A 27 -30.25 -18.71 7.85
CA ARG A 27 -30.46 -17.42 7.18
C ARG A 27 -29.72 -17.37 5.85
N ASP A 28 -28.47 -17.81 5.82
CA ASP A 28 -27.68 -17.95 4.60
C ASP A 28 -28.39 -18.87 3.61
N LEU A 29 -28.87 -20.02 4.08
CA LEU A 29 -29.65 -20.96 3.28
C LEU A 29 -30.92 -20.32 2.73
N ARG A 30 -31.70 -19.62 3.58
CA ARG A 30 -32.93 -18.94 3.16
C ARG A 30 -32.64 -17.85 2.11
N ASP A 31 -31.61 -17.04 2.32
CA ASP A 31 -31.27 -15.97 1.40
C ASP A 31 -30.74 -16.52 0.06
N LEU A 32 -29.95 -17.61 0.08
CA LEU A 32 -29.50 -18.30 -1.14
C LEU A 32 -30.69 -18.84 -1.93
N ILE A 33 -31.61 -19.55 -1.28
CA ILE A 33 -32.85 -20.05 -1.90
C ILE A 33 -33.61 -18.88 -2.54
N GLN A 34 -33.83 -17.79 -1.81
CA GLN A 34 -34.56 -16.64 -2.32
C GLN A 34 -33.87 -15.98 -3.52
N ILE A 35 -32.54 -15.90 -3.53
CA ILE A 35 -31.79 -15.37 -4.68
C ILE A 35 -32.00 -16.28 -5.89
N VAL A 36 -31.78 -17.58 -5.71
CA VAL A 36 -31.82 -18.56 -6.80
C VAL A 36 -33.22 -18.74 -7.36
N GLU A 37 -34.25 -18.78 -6.53
CA GLU A 37 -35.66 -18.91 -6.94
C GLU A 37 -36.25 -17.61 -7.52
N SER A 38 -35.52 -16.50 -7.49
CA SER A 38 -36.01 -15.27 -8.11
C SER A 38 -36.15 -15.42 -9.63
N SER A 39 -37.22 -14.85 -10.19
CA SER A 39 -37.50 -14.94 -11.62
C SER A 39 -36.40 -14.34 -12.49
N GLU A 40 -35.65 -13.37 -11.96
CA GLU A 40 -34.50 -12.78 -12.66
C GLU A 40 -33.35 -13.78 -12.77
N VAL A 41 -33.08 -14.55 -11.71
CA VAL A 41 -31.98 -15.53 -11.70
C VAL A 41 -32.36 -16.79 -12.47
N GLN A 42 -33.57 -17.31 -12.27
CA GLN A 42 -34.11 -18.47 -13.00
C GLN A 42 -34.15 -18.26 -14.53
N ARG A 43 -34.13 -17.00 -14.99
CA ARG A 43 -34.10 -16.69 -16.42
C ARG A 43 -32.72 -16.92 -17.06
N TRP A 44 -31.65 -16.81 -16.29
CA TRP A 44 -30.28 -16.76 -16.82
C TRP A 44 -29.37 -17.86 -16.25
N MET A 45 -29.79 -18.57 -15.20
CA MET A 45 -29.01 -19.67 -14.64
C MET A 45 -29.66 -20.99 -15.01
N ASP A 46 -28.89 -21.81 -15.72
CA ASP A 46 -29.32 -23.17 -16.07
C ASP A 46 -29.18 -24.13 -14.89
N ASN A 47 -30.07 -25.12 -14.82
CA ASN A 47 -30.00 -26.26 -13.90
C ASN A 47 -30.01 -25.90 -12.40
N VAL A 48 -30.55 -24.73 -12.04
CA VAL A 48 -30.79 -24.34 -10.63
C VAL A 48 -32.27 -24.43 -10.25
N ASP A 49 -33.10 -24.88 -11.16
CA ASP A 49 -34.50 -25.17 -10.95
C ASP A 49 -34.68 -26.47 -10.14
N ASN A 50 -35.64 -26.47 -9.21
CA ASN A 50 -36.03 -27.64 -8.39
C ASN A 50 -34.93 -28.20 -7.46
N LEU A 51 -33.96 -27.39 -7.05
CA LEU A 51 -33.01 -27.77 -6.01
C LEU A 51 -33.74 -28.01 -4.68
N ASN A 52 -33.55 -29.17 -4.07
CA ASN A 52 -34.04 -29.41 -2.71
C ASN A 52 -33.08 -28.79 -1.67
N ILE A 53 -33.52 -28.71 -0.41
CA ILE A 53 -32.72 -28.11 0.68
C ILE A 53 -31.33 -28.75 0.79
N TRP A 54 -31.24 -30.08 0.63
CA TRP A 54 -29.96 -30.79 0.72
C TRP A 54 -28.98 -30.39 -0.38
N ASN A 55 -29.48 -30.16 -1.61
CA ASN A 55 -28.65 -29.67 -2.72
C ASN A 55 -28.10 -28.26 -2.42
N TYR A 56 -28.92 -27.36 -1.84
CA TYR A 56 -28.44 -26.04 -1.44
C TYR A 56 -27.36 -26.11 -0.36
N GLN A 57 -27.57 -26.92 0.68
CA GLN A 57 -26.57 -27.09 1.74
C GLN A 57 -25.25 -27.65 1.20
N LYS A 58 -25.32 -28.67 0.33
CA LYS A 58 -24.14 -29.21 -0.33
C LYS A 58 -23.40 -28.16 -1.17
N TRP A 59 -24.14 -27.32 -1.88
CA TRP A 59 -23.53 -26.23 -2.68
C TRP A 59 -22.87 -25.17 -1.79
N MET A 60 -23.47 -24.85 -0.63
CA MET A 60 -22.89 -23.95 0.37
C MET A 60 -21.59 -24.49 1.00
N ASP A 61 -21.37 -25.81 0.96
CA ASP A 61 -20.15 -26.46 1.44
C ASP A 61 -18.98 -26.44 0.44
N GLU A 62 -19.18 -25.91 -0.76
CA GLU A 62 -18.14 -25.85 -1.79
C GLU A 62 -17.07 -24.79 -1.48
N LYS A 63 -16.01 -25.22 -0.79
CA LYS A 63 -14.91 -24.40 -0.27
C LYS A 63 -13.54 -24.73 -0.89
N GLY A 64 -13.53 -25.10 -2.17
CA GLY A 64 -12.33 -25.40 -2.96
C GLY A 64 -12.08 -26.89 -3.23
N GLU A 65 -12.93 -27.78 -2.72
CA GLU A 65 -12.95 -29.19 -3.17
C GLU A 65 -13.35 -29.23 -4.65
N GLY A 66 -12.67 -30.05 -5.45
CA GLY A 66 -12.91 -30.07 -6.89
C GLY A 66 -12.62 -28.75 -7.64
N ASN A 67 -11.98 -27.77 -6.97
CA ASN A 67 -11.82 -26.39 -7.46
C ASN A 67 -13.15 -25.65 -7.66
N THR A 68 -14.16 -25.97 -6.85
CA THR A 68 -15.39 -25.18 -6.79
C THR A 68 -15.43 -24.31 -5.54
N PHE A 69 -15.94 -23.10 -5.66
CA PHE A 69 -15.93 -22.09 -4.62
C PHE A 69 -17.23 -21.29 -4.63
N LEU A 70 -18.03 -21.38 -3.58
CA LEU A 70 -19.25 -20.59 -3.44
C LEU A 70 -19.11 -19.52 -2.34
N PHE A 71 -19.09 -18.26 -2.76
CA PHE A 71 -18.98 -17.11 -1.86
C PHE A 71 -20.31 -16.37 -1.74
N ALA A 72 -20.67 -16.00 -0.51
CA ALA A 72 -21.72 -15.05 -0.20
C ALA A 72 -21.20 -13.61 -0.22
N ILE A 73 -22.03 -12.69 -0.72
CA ILE A 73 -21.84 -11.24 -0.59
C ILE A 73 -22.84 -10.75 0.45
N ALA A 74 -22.34 -10.33 1.62
CA ALA A 74 -23.20 -10.04 2.78
C ALA A 74 -22.86 -8.70 3.44
N ASP A 75 -23.78 -8.24 4.29
CA ASP A 75 -23.52 -7.14 5.23
C ASP A 75 -22.41 -7.51 6.24
N LEU A 76 -21.76 -6.50 6.85
CA LEU A 76 -20.74 -6.74 7.86
C LEU A 76 -21.30 -7.44 9.12
N PRO A 77 -20.49 -8.29 9.79
CA PRO A 77 -20.95 -9.09 10.93
C PRO A 77 -21.47 -8.29 12.14
N GLU A 78 -21.04 -7.04 12.32
CA GLU A 78 -21.38 -6.19 13.47
C GLU A 78 -22.81 -5.63 13.41
N GLU A 79 -23.47 -5.69 12.25
CA GLU A 79 -24.91 -5.42 12.10
C GLU A 79 -25.73 -6.68 12.48
N VAL A 80 -25.58 -7.16 13.73
CA VAL A 80 -26.01 -8.49 14.22
C VAL A 80 -27.49 -8.81 13.97
N ALA A 81 -28.35 -7.80 13.88
CA ALA A 81 -29.79 -8.01 13.69
C ALA A 81 -30.17 -8.42 12.25
N ASN A 82 -29.37 -8.09 11.22
CA ASN A 82 -29.74 -8.27 9.81
C ASN A 82 -28.52 -8.61 8.93
N ARG A 83 -27.77 -9.65 9.27
CA ARG A 83 -26.75 -10.23 8.37
C ARG A 83 -27.43 -10.84 7.15
N ARG A 84 -27.65 -10.02 6.12
CA ARG A 84 -28.37 -10.39 4.92
C ARG A 84 -27.39 -10.71 3.81
N VAL A 85 -27.64 -11.79 3.08
CA VAL A 85 -26.92 -12.08 1.84
C VAL A 85 -27.61 -11.34 0.69
N HIS A 86 -26.82 -10.54 -0.02
CA HIS A 86 -27.24 -9.70 -1.14
C HIS A 86 -26.97 -10.34 -2.50
N GLY A 87 -26.11 -11.36 -2.55
CA GLY A 87 -25.74 -12.07 -3.77
C GLY A 87 -24.71 -13.15 -3.49
N PHE A 88 -24.28 -13.83 -4.54
CA PHE A 88 -23.20 -14.81 -4.49
C PHE A 88 -22.29 -14.74 -5.71
N ILE A 89 -21.10 -15.31 -5.56
CA ILE A 89 -20.14 -15.57 -6.65
C ILE A 89 -19.77 -17.04 -6.56
N TYR A 90 -19.87 -17.74 -7.68
CA TYR A 90 -19.58 -19.16 -7.79
C TYR A 90 -18.48 -19.39 -8.82
N PHE A 91 -17.36 -19.97 -8.41
CA PHE A 91 -16.29 -20.39 -9.30
C PHE A 91 -16.29 -21.91 -9.41
N TYR A 92 -16.10 -22.45 -10.61
CA TYR A 92 -16.06 -23.90 -10.85
C TYR A 92 -15.15 -24.23 -12.03
N PRO A 93 -14.68 -25.49 -12.17
CA PRO A 93 -13.91 -25.90 -13.35
C PRO A 93 -14.69 -25.64 -14.64
N SER A 94 -14.11 -24.90 -15.58
CA SER A 94 -14.80 -24.62 -16.85
C SER A 94 -14.97 -25.89 -17.66
N LYS A 95 -16.17 -26.06 -18.23
CA LYS A 95 -16.46 -27.12 -19.20
C LYS A 95 -16.05 -26.74 -20.62
N ILE A 96 -15.88 -25.43 -20.88
CA ILE A 96 -15.56 -24.87 -22.19
C ILE A 96 -14.05 -24.96 -22.45
N VAL A 97 -13.23 -24.60 -21.47
CA VAL A 97 -11.77 -24.57 -21.59
C VAL A 97 -11.13 -25.31 -20.41
N GLN A 98 -10.51 -26.45 -20.71
CA GLN A 98 -9.84 -27.27 -19.70
C GLN A 98 -8.73 -26.49 -18.97
N GLY A 99 -8.65 -26.65 -17.65
CA GLY A 99 -7.65 -25.98 -16.81
C GLY A 99 -7.99 -24.54 -16.47
N ARG A 100 -9.17 -24.05 -16.85
CA ARG A 100 -9.71 -22.74 -16.43
C ARG A 100 -10.76 -22.89 -15.33
N LEU A 101 -10.99 -21.79 -14.61
CA LEU A 101 -12.20 -21.63 -13.81
C LEU A 101 -13.22 -20.83 -14.61
N GLU A 102 -14.49 -21.10 -14.36
CA GLU A 102 -15.62 -20.34 -14.85
C GLU A 102 -16.34 -19.71 -13.66
N MET A 103 -16.90 -18.53 -13.86
CA MET A 103 -17.54 -17.74 -12.82
C MET A 103 -18.99 -17.46 -13.20
N SER A 104 -19.90 -17.80 -12.28
CA SER A 104 -21.27 -17.30 -12.26
C SER A 104 -21.48 -16.42 -11.04
N TYR A 105 -22.46 -15.52 -11.11
CA TYR A 105 -22.89 -14.73 -9.97
C TYR A 105 -24.36 -14.38 -10.09
N ALA A 106 -24.97 -14.11 -8.95
CA ALA A 106 -26.31 -13.56 -8.90
C ALA A 106 -26.44 -12.57 -7.77
N LYS A 107 -27.43 -11.70 -7.86
CA LYS A 107 -27.81 -10.79 -6.79
C LYS A 107 -29.28 -10.93 -6.45
N ARG A 108 -29.62 -10.64 -5.21
CA ARG A 108 -30.99 -10.60 -4.73
C ARG A 108 -31.77 -9.46 -5.40
N PRO A 109 -33.06 -9.65 -5.70
CA PRO A 109 -33.94 -8.54 -6.04
C PRO A 109 -33.92 -7.45 -4.95
N GLY A 110 -33.69 -6.20 -5.36
CA GLY A 110 -33.56 -5.06 -4.44
C GLY A 110 -32.20 -4.89 -3.76
N ALA A 111 -31.20 -5.74 -4.04
CA ALA A 111 -29.85 -5.53 -3.54
C ALA A 111 -29.23 -4.22 -4.08
N PRO A 112 -28.32 -3.57 -3.31
CA PRO A 112 -27.65 -2.34 -3.73
C PRO A 112 -27.01 -2.43 -5.13
N ALA A 113 -27.13 -1.37 -5.91
CA ALA A 113 -26.58 -1.33 -7.26
C ALA A 113 -25.04 -1.29 -7.24
N GLY A 114 -24.41 -1.98 -8.19
CA GLY A 114 -22.96 -1.99 -8.34
C GLY A 114 -22.20 -2.79 -7.27
N LEU A 115 -22.88 -3.58 -6.45
CA LEU A 115 -22.26 -4.40 -5.40
C LEU A 115 -21.41 -5.55 -5.97
N ILE A 116 -21.83 -6.13 -7.10
CA ILE A 116 -21.22 -7.35 -7.65
C ILE A 116 -19.81 -7.11 -8.18
N THR A 117 -19.56 -5.99 -8.87
CA THR A 117 -18.24 -5.70 -9.46
C THR A 117 -17.09 -5.78 -8.45
N PRO A 118 -17.07 -5.01 -7.34
CA PRO A 118 -16.00 -5.13 -6.35
C PRO A 118 -16.00 -6.50 -5.65
N ALA A 119 -17.16 -7.14 -5.50
CA ALA A 119 -17.22 -8.47 -4.92
C ALA A 119 -16.54 -9.53 -5.79
N ILE A 120 -16.65 -9.45 -7.12
CA ILE A 120 -15.96 -10.35 -8.06
C ILE A 120 -14.44 -10.26 -7.90
N GLU A 121 -13.90 -9.03 -7.81
CA GLU A 121 -12.46 -8.83 -7.60
C GLU A 121 -11.97 -9.52 -6.33
N ILE A 122 -12.74 -9.39 -5.25
CA ILE A 122 -12.44 -10.02 -3.98
C ILE A 122 -12.59 -11.54 -4.05
N GLY A 123 -13.62 -12.04 -4.74
CA GLY A 123 -13.81 -13.46 -4.99
C GLY A 123 -12.61 -14.07 -5.71
N CYS A 124 -12.16 -13.43 -6.80
CA CYS A 124 -10.94 -13.83 -7.51
C CYS A 124 -9.72 -13.87 -6.58
N LYS A 125 -9.55 -12.87 -5.71
CA LYS A 125 -8.46 -12.83 -4.72
C LYS A 125 -8.53 -13.99 -3.72
N LEU A 126 -9.71 -14.30 -3.20
CA LEU A 126 -9.91 -15.45 -2.30
C LEU A 126 -9.58 -16.78 -2.97
N VAL A 127 -10.00 -16.96 -4.23
CA VAL A 127 -9.65 -18.16 -5.01
C VAL A 127 -8.15 -18.23 -5.27
N PHE A 128 -7.51 -17.12 -5.64
CA PHE A 128 -6.07 -17.03 -5.84
C PHE A 128 -5.31 -17.44 -4.57
N GLU A 129 -5.63 -16.85 -3.42
CA GLU A 129 -4.97 -17.14 -2.13
C GLU A 129 -5.14 -18.62 -1.75
N TYR A 130 -6.34 -19.18 -1.93
CA TYR A 130 -6.60 -20.60 -1.66
C TYR A 130 -5.77 -21.52 -2.56
N LEU A 131 -5.76 -21.26 -3.87
CA LEU A 131 -5.04 -22.10 -4.83
C LEU A 131 -3.53 -21.94 -4.70
N GLN A 132 -3.03 -20.74 -4.40
CA GLN A 132 -1.61 -20.52 -4.12
C GLN A 132 -1.16 -21.35 -2.91
N GLU A 133 -1.97 -21.42 -1.85
CA GLU A 133 -1.64 -22.18 -0.65
C GLU A 133 -1.79 -23.70 -0.86
N LYS A 134 -2.90 -24.14 -1.44
CA LYS A 134 -3.26 -25.57 -1.48
C LYS A 134 -2.85 -26.27 -2.76
N LYS A 135 -2.74 -25.55 -3.88
CA LYS A 135 -2.53 -26.09 -5.23
C LYS A 135 -1.65 -25.16 -6.08
N PRO A 136 -0.42 -24.80 -5.64
CA PRO A 136 0.41 -23.80 -6.31
C PRO A 136 0.73 -24.15 -7.78
N TRP A 137 0.76 -25.45 -8.12
CA TRP A 137 0.94 -25.94 -9.50
C TRP A 137 -0.18 -25.53 -10.47
N MET A 138 -1.35 -25.13 -9.97
CA MET A 138 -2.46 -24.63 -10.79
C MET A 138 -2.31 -23.15 -11.14
N MET A 139 -1.41 -22.41 -10.48
CA MET A 139 -1.40 -20.95 -10.54
C MET A 139 -0.82 -20.41 -11.84
N ASP A 140 0.05 -21.18 -12.50
CA ASP A 140 0.74 -20.73 -13.70
C ASP A 140 -0.27 -20.52 -14.84
N GLY A 141 -0.42 -19.25 -15.23
CA GLY A 141 -1.33 -18.82 -16.27
C GLY A 141 -2.81 -19.08 -15.98
N LEU A 142 -3.25 -19.27 -14.73
CA LEU A 142 -4.66 -19.53 -14.42
C LEU A 142 -5.54 -18.33 -14.77
N LYS A 143 -6.67 -18.60 -15.43
CA LYS A 143 -7.64 -17.59 -15.84
C LYS A 143 -9.05 -17.99 -15.44
N VAL A 144 -9.88 -16.98 -15.26
CA VAL A 144 -11.30 -17.08 -14.99
C VAL A 144 -12.07 -16.69 -16.24
N LEU A 145 -13.07 -17.49 -16.58
CA LEU A 145 -13.99 -17.27 -17.68
C LEU A 145 -15.35 -16.83 -17.16
N ALA A 146 -16.08 -16.08 -17.97
CA ALA A 146 -17.50 -15.82 -17.78
C ALA A 146 -18.19 -15.96 -19.14
N GLU A 147 -19.12 -16.92 -19.25
CA GLU A 147 -20.00 -17.06 -20.41
C GLU A 147 -21.28 -16.25 -20.16
N ILE A 148 -21.63 -15.37 -21.09
CA ILE A 148 -22.75 -14.43 -20.90
C ILE A 148 -23.56 -14.32 -22.20
N GLU A 149 -24.87 -14.53 -22.09
CA GLU A 149 -25.83 -14.31 -23.18
C GLU A 149 -25.87 -12.84 -23.64
N SER A 150 -26.01 -12.59 -24.94
CA SER A 150 -26.00 -11.22 -25.49
C SER A 150 -27.14 -10.34 -24.98
N GLY A 151 -28.26 -10.94 -24.57
CA GLY A 151 -29.39 -10.23 -23.96
C GLY A 151 -29.13 -9.76 -22.52
N ASN A 152 -28.14 -10.32 -21.83
CA ASN A 152 -27.84 -10.02 -20.44
C ASN A 152 -26.86 -8.85 -20.30
N ILE A 153 -27.27 -7.68 -20.83
CA ILE A 153 -26.51 -6.43 -20.82
C ILE A 153 -26.00 -6.04 -19.42
N PRO A 154 -26.76 -6.20 -18.31
CA PRO A 154 -26.24 -5.93 -16.98
C PRO A 154 -25.01 -6.78 -16.63
N SER A 155 -25.02 -8.07 -17.00
CA SER A 155 -23.94 -8.97 -16.66
C SER A 155 -22.67 -8.71 -17.46
N ILE A 156 -22.82 -8.35 -18.74
CA ILE A 156 -21.72 -7.89 -19.59
C ILE A 156 -21.01 -6.70 -18.93
N LYS A 157 -21.76 -5.66 -18.54
CA LYS A 157 -21.20 -4.46 -17.90
C LYS A 157 -20.50 -4.76 -16.58
N VAL A 158 -21.02 -5.71 -15.80
CA VAL A 158 -20.40 -6.11 -14.53
C VAL A 158 -19.09 -6.84 -14.76
N ALA A 159 -19.05 -7.79 -15.72
CA ALA A 159 -17.83 -8.52 -16.08
C ALA A 159 -16.75 -7.58 -16.61
N GLU A 160 -17.09 -6.69 -17.56
CA GLU A 160 -16.16 -5.71 -18.11
C GLU A 160 -15.61 -4.76 -17.05
N LYS A 161 -16.46 -4.25 -16.15
CA LYS A 161 -16.02 -3.41 -15.03
C LYS A 161 -15.15 -4.15 -14.03
N ALA A 162 -15.36 -5.46 -13.89
CA ALA A 162 -14.50 -6.32 -13.08
C ALA A 162 -13.24 -6.76 -13.83
N GLY A 163 -12.89 -6.11 -14.96
CA GLY A 163 -11.64 -6.33 -15.68
C GLY A 163 -11.64 -7.54 -16.62
N PHE A 164 -12.78 -8.19 -16.84
CA PHE A 164 -12.87 -9.24 -17.85
C PHE A 164 -12.86 -8.64 -19.26
N LYS A 165 -12.20 -9.33 -20.20
CA LYS A 165 -12.12 -8.95 -21.62
C LYS A 165 -12.82 -10.00 -22.47
N MET A 166 -13.62 -9.57 -23.44
CA MET A 166 -14.26 -10.49 -24.38
C MET A 166 -13.18 -11.16 -25.25
N ILE A 167 -13.15 -12.49 -25.24
CA ILE A 167 -12.22 -13.30 -26.04
C ILE A 167 -12.93 -14.09 -27.16
N ARG A 168 -14.25 -14.27 -27.04
CA ARG A 168 -15.11 -14.88 -28.06
C ARG A 168 -16.38 -14.04 -28.19
N GLY A 169 -16.70 -13.63 -29.42
CA GLY A 169 -17.99 -13.01 -29.72
C GLY A 169 -19.16 -13.99 -29.51
N PHE A 170 -20.38 -13.52 -29.75
CA PHE A 170 -21.59 -14.34 -29.58
C PHE A 170 -21.65 -15.48 -30.60
N ASP A 171 -21.88 -16.69 -30.11
CA ASP A 171 -22.07 -17.90 -30.92
C ASP A 171 -23.53 -18.08 -31.38
N LEU A 172 -23.85 -19.26 -31.94
CA LEU A 172 -25.19 -19.59 -32.44
C LEU A 172 -26.23 -19.70 -31.32
N GLU A 173 -25.80 -19.97 -30.10
CA GLU A 173 -26.63 -19.98 -28.89
C GLU A 173 -26.70 -18.60 -28.24
N ASN A 174 -26.11 -17.59 -28.90
CA ASN A 174 -26.09 -16.19 -28.48
C ASN A 174 -25.25 -15.95 -27.21
N ASN A 175 -24.27 -16.82 -26.95
CA ASN A 175 -23.35 -16.77 -25.81
C ASN A 175 -21.99 -16.19 -26.21
N GLY A 176 -21.51 -15.20 -25.45
CA GLY A 176 -20.16 -14.65 -25.58
C GLY A 176 -19.26 -15.15 -24.45
N LEU A 177 -17.95 -15.14 -24.67
CA LEU A 177 -16.98 -15.56 -23.65
C LEU A 177 -16.05 -14.41 -23.27
N TRP A 178 -16.00 -14.14 -21.96
CA TRP A 178 -15.12 -13.17 -21.34
C TRP A 178 -14.07 -13.89 -20.50
N GLU A 179 -12.87 -13.34 -20.45
CA GLU A 179 -11.73 -13.90 -19.72
C GLU A 179 -11.04 -12.82 -18.89
N ARG A 180 -10.58 -13.21 -17.70
CA ARG A 180 -9.73 -12.40 -16.83
C ARG A 180 -8.61 -13.29 -16.29
N ASP A 181 -7.40 -12.75 -16.22
CA ASP A 181 -6.33 -13.41 -15.48
C ASP A 181 -6.71 -13.51 -13.99
N LEU A 182 -6.65 -14.72 -13.42
CA LEU A 182 -6.85 -14.89 -11.97
C LEU A 182 -5.65 -14.31 -11.21
N VAL A 183 -4.50 -14.30 -11.87
CA VAL A 183 -3.35 -13.50 -11.47
C VAL A 183 -3.82 -12.04 -11.51
N MET A 184 -4.17 -11.52 -10.34
CA MET A 184 -4.49 -10.11 -10.16
C MET A 184 -3.36 -9.29 -10.75
N ASP A 185 -3.69 -8.36 -11.66
CA ASP A 185 -2.75 -7.35 -12.15
C ASP A 185 -1.91 -6.88 -10.96
N LYS A 186 -0.60 -6.90 -11.16
CA LYS A 186 0.45 -6.79 -10.14
C LYS A 186 0.44 -5.46 -9.36
N GLU A 187 -0.58 -5.19 -8.55
CA GLU A 187 -0.45 -4.53 -7.24
C GLU A 187 0.26 -5.44 -6.20
N VAL A 188 0.78 -6.56 -6.69
CA VAL A 188 1.99 -7.31 -6.31
C VAL A 188 3.23 -6.44 -6.03
N VAL A 189 3.18 -5.11 -6.15
CA VAL A 189 4.27 -4.24 -5.66
C VAL A 189 4.42 -4.31 -4.13
N VAL A 190 3.37 -4.63 -3.36
CA VAL A 190 3.41 -4.48 -1.89
C VAL A 190 3.97 -5.71 -1.14
N GLU A 191 3.71 -6.94 -1.60
CA GLU A 191 4.30 -8.13 -0.95
C GLU A 191 5.75 -8.40 -1.42
N GLU A 192 6.10 -8.10 -2.68
CA GLU A 192 7.48 -8.19 -3.15
C GLU A 192 8.40 -7.18 -2.42
N VAL A 193 7.86 -6.00 -2.06
CA VAL A 193 8.55 -4.98 -1.26
C VAL A 193 8.80 -5.45 0.19
N LEU A 194 7.85 -6.17 0.80
CA LEU A 194 8.02 -6.67 2.16
C LEU A 194 8.96 -7.89 2.22
N GLU A 195 8.99 -8.73 1.17
CA GLU A 195 9.95 -9.84 1.04
C GLU A 195 11.37 -9.38 0.70
N LYS A 196 11.53 -8.21 0.06
CA LYS A 196 12.84 -7.59 -0.24
C LYS A 196 13.35 -6.64 0.84
N LYS A 197 12.79 -6.68 2.07
CA LYS A 197 13.29 -5.85 3.17
C LYS A 197 14.78 -6.11 3.39
N MET A 198 15.61 -5.15 2.99
CA MET A 198 17.05 -5.22 3.16
C MET A 198 17.38 -5.10 4.64
N THR A 199 18.41 -5.79 5.10
CA THR A 199 18.99 -5.47 6.42
C THR A 199 19.56 -4.06 6.39
N ILE A 200 19.54 -3.35 7.52
CA ILE A 200 20.08 -1.98 7.59
C ILE A 200 21.56 -1.95 7.15
N ASP A 201 22.33 -2.97 7.51
CA ASP A 201 23.75 -3.12 7.12
C ASP A 201 23.94 -3.27 5.60
N SER A 202 22.90 -3.71 4.87
CA SER A 202 22.95 -3.91 3.41
C SER A 202 22.42 -2.72 2.61
N LEU A 203 21.97 -1.63 3.25
CA LEU A 203 21.45 -0.47 2.53
C LEU A 203 22.54 0.15 1.63
N PRO A 204 22.20 0.55 0.39
CA PRO A 204 23.12 1.23 -0.50
C PRO A 204 23.58 2.57 0.09
N ARG A 205 24.86 2.87 -0.12
CA ARG A 205 25.45 4.17 0.19
C ARG A 205 25.10 5.16 -0.93
N VAL A 206 24.44 6.25 -0.56
CA VAL A 206 23.91 7.25 -1.50
C VAL A 206 24.54 8.60 -1.20
N ARG A 207 25.19 9.21 -2.20
CA ARG A 207 25.70 10.58 -2.14
C ARG A 207 24.60 11.56 -2.57
N GLN A 208 24.42 12.67 -1.86
CA GLN A 208 23.57 13.76 -2.34
C GLN A 208 24.19 14.42 -3.58
N GLU A 209 23.37 14.68 -4.60
CA GLU A 209 23.84 15.18 -5.90
C GLU A 209 24.34 16.64 -5.83
N ASN A 210 23.81 17.42 -4.88
CA ASN A 210 24.19 18.82 -4.63
C ASN A 210 23.94 19.18 -3.15
N PRO A 211 24.42 20.34 -2.66
CA PRO A 211 24.29 20.74 -1.26
C PRO A 211 22.85 20.77 -0.70
N ALA A 212 21.84 21.00 -1.53
CA ALA A 212 20.45 21.10 -1.10
C ALA A 212 19.68 19.76 -1.10
N PHE A 213 20.30 18.67 -1.56
CA PHE A 213 19.63 17.37 -1.80
C PHE A 213 19.80 16.35 -0.67
N CYS A 214 20.20 16.77 0.54
CA CYS A 214 20.32 15.86 1.69
C CYS A 214 18.99 15.14 2.01
N GLY A 215 17.84 15.83 1.89
CA GLY A 215 16.50 15.25 2.06
C GLY A 215 16.14 14.18 1.03
N PRO A 216 16.17 14.48 -0.29
CA PRO A 216 16.03 13.50 -1.36
C PRO A 216 16.97 12.29 -1.23
N ALA A 217 18.25 12.51 -0.92
CA ALA A 217 19.22 11.43 -0.73
C ALA A 217 18.84 10.54 0.47
N THR A 218 18.41 11.14 1.57
CA THR A 218 17.90 10.43 2.75
C THR A 218 16.68 9.57 2.39
N LEU A 219 15.70 10.11 1.64
CA LEU A 219 14.56 9.33 1.16
C LEU A 219 14.98 8.18 0.23
N GLN A 220 15.95 8.39 -0.66
CA GLN A 220 16.47 7.34 -1.53
C GLN A 220 17.04 6.18 -0.72
N ILE A 221 17.80 6.46 0.35
CA ILE A 221 18.29 5.43 1.29
C ILE A 221 17.11 4.72 1.98
N LEU A 222 16.15 5.47 2.54
CA LEU A 222 15.00 4.88 3.24
C LEU A 222 14.11 4.01 2.33
N LEU A 223 13.90 4.40 1.09
CA LEU A 223 13.12 3.63 0.11
C LEU A 223 13.88 2.37 -0.36
N SER A 224 15.21 2.45 -0.48
CA SER A 224 16.02 1.28 -0.86
C SER A 224 15.93 0.13 0.15
N HIS A 225 15.61 0.41 1.41
CA HIS A 225 15.30 -0.59 2.43
C HIS A 225 14.22 -1.58 2.01
N TYR A 226 13.34 -1.16 1.12
CA TYR A 226 12.21 -1.91 0.58
C TYR A 226 12.47 -2.44 -0.84
N GLY A 227 13.73 -2.41 -1.30
CA GLY A 227 14.10 -2.74 -2.67
C GLY A 227 13.57 -1.74 -3.71
N ILE A 228 13.17 -0.54 -3.29
CA ILE A 228 12.66 0.50 -4.19
C ILE A 228 13.84 1.33 -4.68
N GLU A 229 14.13 1.20 -5.97
CA GLU A 229 15.10 2.05 -6.66
C GLU A 229 14.47 3.39 -7.07
N THR A 230 15.17 4.50 -6.79
CA THR A 230 14.77 5.86 -7.13
C THR A 230 15.98 6.76 -7.35
N SER A 231 15.77 7.93 -7.96
CA SER A 231 16.73 9.04 -8.01
C SER A 231 16.28 10.22 -7.15
N GLN A 232 17.21 11.11 -6.81
CA GLN A 232 16.92 12.31 -6.02
C GLN A 232 16.07 13.30 -6.83
N ASP A 233 16.40 13.48 -8.11
CA ASP A 233 15.62 14.30 -9.04
C ASP A 233 14.15 13.90 -9.10
N LYS A 234 13.87 12.59 -9.23
CA LYS A 234 12.49 12.09 -9.27
C LYS A 234 11.72 12.45 -7.99
N LEU A 235 12.38 12.37 -6.84
CA LEU A 235 11.77 12.71 -5.54
C LEU A 235 11.50 14.22 -5.44
N VAL A 236 12.44 15.05 -5.91
CA VAL A 236 12.27 16.51 -5.96
C VAL A 236 11.10 16.89 -6.86
N GLU A 237 11.10 16.41 -8.11
CA GLU A 237 10.06 16.71 -9.11
C GLU A 237 8.66 16.25 -8.68
N SER A 238 8.59 15.24 -7.81
CA SER A 238 7.32 14.73 -7.28
C SER A 238 6.71 15.61 -6.19
N ALA A 239 7.45 16.58 -5.65
CA ALA A 239 6.98 17.44 -4.55
C ALA A 239 7.07 18.94 -4.86
N THR A 240 8.08 19.37 -5.62
CA THR A 240 8.35 20.79 -5.89
C THR A 240 9.14 20.96 -7.20
N THR A 241 9.50 22.20 -7.55
CA THR A 241 10.41 22.46 -8.67
C THR A 241 11.87 22.31 -8.22
N ARG A 242 12.74 21.90 -9.14
CA ARG A 242 14.19 21.79 -8.88
C ARG A 242 14.78 23.11 -8.37
N GLU A 243 14.36 24.24 -8.95
CA GLU A 243 14.82 25.58 -8.55
C GLU A 243 14.49 25.89 -7.08
N LEU A 244 13.26 25.60 -6.64
CA LEU A 244 12.86 25.80 -5.25
C LEU A 244 13.59 24.86 -4.29
N ALA A 245 13.80 23.61 -4.70
CA ALA A 245 14.56 22.65 -3.90
C ALA A 245 16.05 23.02 -3.79
N LEU A 246 16.68 23.49 -4.87
CA LEU A 246 18.07 23.96 -4.84
C LEU A 246 18.23 25.17 -3.92
N LYS A 247 17.24 26.06 -3.90
CA LYS A 247 17.28 27.28 -3.10
C LYS A 247 17.00 27.04 -1.61
N ASN A 248 16.03 26.18 -1.29
CA ASN A 248 15.50 26.06 0.07
C ASN A 248 15.69 24.67 0.70
N GLY A 249 16.26 23.70 -0.02
CA GLY A 249 16.18 22.30 0.34
C GLY A 249 14.74 21.77 0.28
N MET A 250 14.45 20.71 1.04
CA MET A 250 13.11 20.13 1.15
C MET A 250 12.74 19.91 2.62
N SER A 251 11.62 20.51 3.06
CA SER A 251 11.06 20.23 4.39
C SER A 251 10.51 18.81 4.48
N ILE A 252 10.28 18.33 5.69
CA ILE A 252 9.69 17.00 5.92
C ILE A 252 8.31 16.83 5.26
N GLU A 253 7.51 17.89 5.14
CA GLU A 253 6.23 17.87 4.42
C GLU A 253 6.40 17.71 2.90
N LEU A 254 7.43 18.33 2.32
CA LEU A 254 7.79 18.12 0.92
C LEU A 254 8.33 16.69 0.70
N LEU A 255 9.12 16.17 1.64
CA LEU A 255 9.56 14.76 1.60
C LEU A 255 8.37 13.80 1.68
N ALA A 256 7.39 14.06 2.55
CA ALA A 256 6.15 13.27 2.64
C ALA A 256 5.35 13.33 1.33
N THR A 257 5.24 14.52 0.74
CA THR A 257 4.59 14.73 -0.56
C THR A 257 5.29 13.94 -1.68
N ALA A 258 6.63 13.96 -1.70
CA ALA A 258 7.42 13.18 -2.66
C ALA A 258 7.11 11.67 -2.53
N VAL A 259 7.14 11.13 -1.30
CA VAL A 259 6.81 9.71 -1.05
C VAL A 259 5.40 9.39 -1.52
N LYS A 260 4.41 10.21 -1.15
CA LYS A 260 2.99 9.99 -1.51
C LYS A 260 2.76 9.99 -3.02
N ASN A 261 3.40 10.90 -3.74
CA ASN A 261 3.22 11.09 -5.18
C ASN A 261 4.02 10.07 -5.99
N SER A 262 5.28 9.79 -5.63
CA SER A 262 6.13 8.84 -6.34
C SER A 262 5.80 7.38 -6.02
N TYR A 263 5.37 7.11 -4.78
CA TYR A 263 5.20 5.76 -4.23
C TYR A 263 3.89 5.63 -3.44
N PRO A 264 2.72 5.57 -4.10
CA PRO A 264 1.42 5.53 -3.42
C PRO A 264 1.20 4.31 -2.51
N GLY A 265 2.05 3.28 -2.56
CA GLY A 265 2.05 2.14 -1.64
C GLY A 265 2.81 2.40 -0.33
N MET A 266 3.47 3.54 -0.19
CA MET A 266 4.29 3.94 0.95
C MET A 266 3.67 5.14 1.68
N ARG A 267 4.12 5.37 2.91
CA ARG A 267 3.80 6.51 3.78
C ARG A 267 5.04 6.98 4.52
N LEU A 268 5.11 8.27 4.78
CA LEU A 268 6.10 8.85 5.67
C LEU A 268 5.46 9.11 7.03
N TRP A 269 6.10 8.63 8.09
CA TRP A 269 5.74 8.93 9.47
C TRP A 269 6.84 9.76 10.10
N ALA A 270 6.47 10.81 10.82
CA ALA A 270 7.41 11.70 11.50
C ALA A 270 7.07 11.85 12.98
N LYS A 271 8.08 12.17 13.79
CA LYS A 271 7.93 12.58 15.18
C LYS A 271 8.87 13.75 15.46
N ARG A 272 8.30 14.82 15.99
CA ARG A 272 9.03 15.95 16.57
C ARG A 272 9.20 15.71 18.06
N ASP A 273 10.22 16.32 18.66
CA ASP A 273 10.58 16.09 20.08
C ASP A 273 10.85 14.62 20.43
N ALA A 274 11.36 13.85 19.46
CA ALA A 274 11.70 12.45 19.69
C ALA A 274 12.82 12.30 20.72
N SER A 275 12.89 11.12 21.31
CA SER A 275 13.93 10.70 22.24
C SER A 275 14.89 9.74 21.56
N LEU A 276 16.09 9.58 22.13
CA LEU A 276 17.02 8.53 21.67
C LEU A 276 16.39 7.13 21.74
N PHE A 277 15.51 6.90 22.72
CA PHE A 277 14.78 5.64 22.85
C PHE A 277 13.87 5.38 21.64
N ASP A 278 13.22 6.41 21.08
CA ASP A 278 12.37 6.25 19.90
C ASP A 278 13.17 5.77 18.68
N ILE A 279 14.34 6.38 18.44
CA ILE A 279 15.27 5.96 17.38
C ILE A 279 15.71 4.51 17.63
N GLU A 280 16.14 4.19 18.85
CA GLU A 280 16.59 2.85 19.22
C GLU A 280 15.51 1.79 19.01
N GLN A 281 14.25 2.07 19.38
CA GLN A 281 13.14 1.16 19.10
C GLN A 281 12.96 0.93 17.60
N MET A 282 12.95 2.00 16.79
CA MET A 282 12.78 1.87 15.34
C MET A 282 13.90 1.09 14.69
N VAL A 283 15.14 1.40 15.02
CA VAL A 283 16.32 0.78 14.41
C VAL A 283 16.55 -0.64 14.92
N ARG A 284 16.58 -0.87 16.24
CA ARG A 284 16.98 -2.16 16.82
C ARG A 284 15.83 -3.14 17.04
N VAL A 285 14.62 -2.66 17.30
CA VAL A 285 13.47 -3.53 17.58
C VAL A 285 12.64 -3.74 16.32
N TYR A 286 12.28 -2.67 15.62
CA TYR A 286 11.46 -2.74 14.41
C TYR A 286 12.26 -2.91 13.11
N ASN A 287 13.59 -2.79 13.20
CA ASN A 287 14.52 -2.91 12.07
C ASN A 287 14.12 -1.97 10.91
N TYR A 288 13.85 -0.71 11.24
CA TYR A 288 13.60 0.35 10.27
C TYR A 288 14.71 1.40 10.39
N PRO A 289 15.41 1.73 9.29
CA PRO A 289 16.31 2.86 9.28
C PRO A 289 15.52 4.15 9.52
N VAL A 290 16.12 5.12 10.22
CA VAL A 290 15.43 6.33 10.67
C VAL A 290 16.08 7.55 10.04
N GLY A 291 15.33 8.32 9.27
CA GLY A 291 15.74 9.66 8.87
C GLY A 291 15.71 10.62 10.06
N VAL A 292 16.71 11.48 10.19
CA VAL A 292 16.76 12.53 11.22
C VAL A 292 17.16 13.86 10.60
N ASP A 293 16.69 14.94 11.19
CA ASP A 293 17.10 16.31 10.88
C ASP A 293 17.96 16.85 12.02
N TRP A 294 19.17 17.33 11.72
CA TRP A 294 20.15 17.72 12.72
C TRP A 294 21.13 18.76 12.17
N GLN A 295 21.88 19.41 13.05
CA GLN A 295 22.96 20.33 12.72
C GLN A 295 24.14 19.56 12.12
N GLY A 296 24.32 19.61 10.80
CA GLY A 296 25.33 18.85 10.08
C GLY A 296 26.77 19.29 10.44
N ILE A 297 27.73 18.35 10.39
CA ILE A 297 29.16 18.67 10.54
C ILE A 297 29.82 18.51 9.18
N PHE A 298 30.13 19.64 8.55
CA PHE A 298 30.69 19.72 7.21
C PHE A 298 32.19 20.05 7.26
N GLY A 299 33.00 19.30 6.52
CA GLY A 299 34.39 19.65 6.28
C GLY A 299 34.51 20.65 5.13
N SER A 300 35.55 21.49 5.14
CA SER A 300 35.83 22.52 4.13
C SER A 300 35.93 21.98 2.69
N ASP A 301 36.26 20.71 2.52
CA ASP A 301 36.74 20.17 1.23
C ASP A 301 35.65 19.41 0.44
N SER A 302 34.38 19.64 0.74
CA SER A 302 33.30 18.68 0.37
C SER A 302 32.49 19.06 -0.88
N TYR A 303 32.43 20.34 -1.24
CA TYR A 303 31.77 20.86 -2.45
C TYR A 303 32.49 22.09 -3.03
N GLU A 304 33.81 22.01 -3.22
CA GLU A 304 34.65 23.12 -3.73
C GLU A 304 34.19 23.71 -5.09
N ASP A 305 33.36 22.98 -5.85
CA ASP A 305 32.86 23.41 -7.17
C ASP A 305 31.54 24.20 -7.12
N TYR A 306 30.87 24.27 -5.98
CA TYR A 306 29.77 25.23 -5.83
C TYR A 306 30.40 26.53 -5.35
N PRO A 307 30.32 27.63 -6.13
CA PRO A 307 30.73 28.91 -5.59
C PRO A 307 29.94 29.08 -4.31
N ASP A 308 30.63 29.23 -3.18
CA ASP A 308 30.02 29.79 -1.98
C ASP A 308 29.25 31.00 -2.51
N GLU A 309 27.90 30.91 -2.53
CA GLU A 309 27.09 32.05 -2.94
C GLU A 309 27.56 33.16 -2.02
N GLU A 310 28.36 34.09 -2.57
CA GLU A 310 28.96 35.20 -1.85
C GLU A 310 27.83 35.78 -1.03
N GLY A 311 27.85 35.50 0.28
CA GLY A 311 26.70 35.70 1.13
C GLY A 311 26.29 37.15 0.92
N GLU A 312 25.15 37.36 0.28
CA GLU A 312 24.55 38.69 0.23
C GLU A 312 24.45 39.08 1.70
N GLU A 313 25.31 40.01 2.12
CA GLU A 313 25.33 40.55 3.47
C GLU A 313 23.95 41.14 3.70
N MET A 314 23.03 40.34 4.26
CA MET A 314 21.68 40.80 4.58
C MET A 314 21.83 41.74 5.77
N GLU A 315 21.90 43.04 5.46
CA GLU A 315 22.11 44.15 6.40
C GLU A 315 20.92 44.41 7.35
N ASP A 316 19.85 43.63 7.30
CA ASP A 316 18.67 43.87 8.14
C ASP A 316 18.59 42.84 9.27
N GLU A 317 18.26 43.31 10.47
CA GLU A 317 18.08 42.59 11.76
C GLU A 317 16.96 41.52 11.73
N GLU A 318 16.92 40.67 10.71
CA GLU A 318 15.96 39.59 10.54
C GLU A 318 16.28 38.41 11.47
N GLU A 319 15.27 37.58 11.75
CA GLU A 319 15.37 36.35 12.54
C GLU A 319 16.46 35.42 11.97
N MET A 320 17.70 35.59 12.42
CA MET A 320 18.83 34.76 11.99
C MET A 320 18.68 33.35 12.55
N CYS A 321 18.87 32.35 11.67
CA CYS A 321 19.12 30.98 12.10
C CYS A 321 20.30 30.97 13.06
N LYS A 322 20.15 30.28 14.19
CA LYS A 322 21.13 30.23 15.27
C LYS A 322 22.09 29.06 15.10
N GLY A 323 21.70 28.07 14.32
CA GLY A 323 22.45 26.85 14.06
C GLY A 323 23.52 27.00 12.99
N ASP A 324 24.34 25.95 12.90
CA ASP A 324 24.99 25.55 11.65
C ASP A 324 23.92 25.15 10.60
N SER A 325 24.32 24.79 9.39
CA SER A 325 23.34 24.37 8.38
C SER A 325 22.66 23.04 8.75
N GLY A 326 21.32 23.04 8.69
CA GLY A 326 20.48 21.86 8.81
C GLY A 326 20.82 20.76 7.82
N HIS A 327 20.64 19.50 8.23
CA HIS A 327 21.05 18.36 7.44
C HIS A 327 20.19 17.13 7.69
N TYR A 328 19.79 16.44 6.62
CA TYR A 328 19.15 15.13 6.71
C TYR A 328 20.16 14.00 6.56
N CYS A 329 19.99 12.96 7.37
CA CYS A 329 20.75 11.72 7.28
C CYS A 329 19.95 10.54 7.85
N VAL A 330 20.51 9.33 7.75
CA VAL A 330 19.84 8.10 8.23
C VAL A 330 20.60 7.49 9.39
N VAL A 331 19.96 7.35 10.56
CA VAL A 331 20.48 6.55 11.67
C VAL A 331 20.31 5.06 11.37
N THR A 332 21.40 4.31 11.52
CA THR A 332 21.48 2.88 11.21
C THR A 332 21.72 2.00 12.43
N ASP A 333 22.26 2.57 13.51
CA ASP A 333 22.42 1.86 14.78
C ASP A 333 22.57 2.82 15.97
N VAL A 334 22.15 2.37 17.16
CA VAL A 334 22.31 3.07 18.44
C VAL A 334 22.89 2.11 19.47
N ASP A 335 24.17 2.25 19.81
CA ASP A 335 24.85 1.41 20.78
C ASP A 335 25.12 2.15 22.10
N ARG A 336 24.16 2.02 23.03
CA ARG A 336 24.29 2.60 24.37
C ARG A 336 25.43 2.02 25.19
N ALA A 337 25.84 0.78 24.94
CA ALA A 337 26.92 0.15 25.72
C ALA A 337 28.27 0.81 25.40
N ASN A 338 28.43 1.23 24.14
CA ASN A 338 29.63 1.91 23.64
C ASN A 338 29.43 3.43 23.45
N ASP A 339 28.36 3.99 24.00
CA ASP A 339 27.97 5.40 23.90
C ASP A 339 28.00 5.97 22.46
N SER A 340 27.57 5.19 21.47
CA SER A 340 27.69 5.57 20.07
C SER A 340 26.40 5.48 19.26
N ILE A 341 26.31 6.30 18.22
CA ILE A 341 25.27 6.28 17.19
C ILE A 341 25.93 6.25 15.82
N ARG A 342 25.42 5.39 14.92
CA ARG A 342 25.90 5.23 13.54
C ARG A 342 24.91 5.83 12.56
N MET A 343 25.42 6.59 11.61
CA MET A 343 24.64 7.40 10.69
C MET A 343 25.19 7.30 9.26
N MET A 344 24.34 6.94 8.30
CA MET A 344 24.61 7.10 6.87
C MET A 344 24.37 8.57 6.50
N ASP A 345 25.46 9.28 6.23
CA ASP A 345 25.44 10.70 5.93
C ASP A 345 25.63 10.90 4.42
N PRO A 346 24.62 11.37 3.66
CA PRO A 346 24.73 11.48 2.21
C PRO A 346 25.69 12.58 1.74
N TYR A 347 26.25 13.38 2.64
CA TYR A 347 27.03 14.56 2.29
C TYR A 347 28.44 14.25 1.79
N GLY A 348 28.78 14.79 0.61
CA GLY A 348 30.18 14.87 0.14
C GLY A 348 30.92 13.53 0.17
N HIS A 349 32.09 13.50 0.80
CA HIS A 349 32.89 12.29 0.96
C HIS A 349 32.42 11.37 2.10
N TYR A 350 31.50 11.82 2.97
CA TYR A 350 30.99 11.01 4.07
C TYR A 350 30.03 9.91 3.61
N HIS A 351 29.43 10.02 2.43
CA HIS A 351 28.47 9.03 1.93
C HIS A 351 28.99 7.59 1.84
N ALA A 352 30.31 7.41 1.73
CA ALA A 352 30.91 6.10 1.48
C ALA A 352 30.87 5.18 2.72
N GLU A 353 30.85 5.74 3.93
CA GLU A 353 30.96 5.00 5.18
C GLU A 353 30.01 5.55 6.24
N ASP A 354 29.60 4.71 7.19
CA ASP A 354 28.79 5.19 8.32
C ASP A 354 29.65 6.08 9.22
N ARG A 355 29.14 7.27 9.52
CA ARG A 355 29.74 8.14 10.54
C ARG A 355 29.34 7.62 11.91
N VAL A 356 30.28 7.64 12.84
CA VAL A 356 30.06 7.24 14.23
C VAL A 356 30.24 8.46 15.12
N TYR A 357 29.25 8.74 15.95
CA TYR A 357 29.30 9.83 16.92
C TYR A 357 29.08 9.33 18.33
N MET A 358 29.61 10.07 19.31
CA MET A 358 29.15 9.94 20.69
C MET A 358 27.69 10.36 20.78
N ILE A 359 26.86 9.62 21.52
CA ILE A 359 25.43 9.90 21.65
C ILE A 359 25.21 11.34 22.15
N GLN A 360 25.99 11.80 23.12
CA GLN A 360 25.85 13.18 23.64
C GLN A 360 26.13 14.23 22.56
N GLN A 361 27.09 13.98 21.66
CA GLN A 361 27.39 14.89 20.55
C GLN A 361 26.21 14.98 19.58
N PHE A 362 25.63 13.83 19.22
CA PHE A 362 24.42 13.79 18.40
C PHE A 362 23.26 14.53 19.08
N LEU A 363 22.97 14.24 20.35
CA LEU A 363 21.86 14.86 21.08
C LEU A 363 21.98 16.39 21.18
N ASN A 364 23.19 16.92 21.31
CA ASN A 364 23.43 18.37 21.33
C ASN A 364 23.17 19.05 19.97
N ARG A 365 23.21 18.27 18.89
CA ARG A 365 23.07 18.72 17.50
C ARG A 365 21.76 18.28 16.86
N TRP A 366 20.94 17.47 17.53
CA TRP A 366 19.71 16.92 16.98
C TRP A 366 18.54 17.93 17.04
N TRP A 367 18.70 18.99 16.28
CA TRP A 367 17.72 20.03 16.03
C TRP A 367 18.09 20.75 14.73
N ASP A 368 17.13 21.46 14.15
CA ASP A 368 17.38 22.36 13.03
C ASP A 368 16.56 23.65 13.17
N ASP A 369 17.02 24.71 12.53
CA ASP A 369 16.26 25.93 12.35
C ASP A 369 16.39 26.52 10.95
N ARG A 370 15.24 26.91 10.38
CA ARG A 370 15.16 27.47 9.04
C ARG A 370 14.15 28.59 8.98
N VAL A 371 14.27 29.41 7.94
CA VAL A 371 13.31 30.46 7.61
C VAL A 371 12.59 30.08 6.33
N ASP A 372 11.35 29.62 6.45
CA ASP A 372 10.50 29.27 5.32
C ASP A 372 9.89 30.55 4.71
N LYS A 373 9.81 30.63 3.38
CA LYS A 373 9.04 31.67 2.68
C LYS A 373 7.63 31.18 2.41
N LEU A 374 6.64 31.91 2.91
CA LEU A 374 5.22 31.65 2.69
C LEU A 374 4.77 32.17 1.30
N PRO A 375 3.62 31.71 0.77
CA PRO A 375 3.13 32.12 -0.54
C PRO A 375 2.88 33.63 -0.70
N ASP A 376 2.62 34.33 0.39
CA ASP A 376 2.46 35.79 0.42
C ASP A 376 3.80 36.56 0.49
N GLY A 377 4.92 35.84 0.46
CA GLY A 377 6.28 36.38 0.56
C GLY A 377 6.75 36.60 2.00
N SER A 378 5.91 36.40 3.01
CA SER A 378 6.31 36.53 4.41
C SER A 378 7.26 35.41 4.83
N LYS A 379 8.13 35.71 5.80
CA LYS A 379 9.08 34.75 6.37
C LYS A 379 8.46 34.09 7.61
N LYS A 380 8.69 32.80 7.77
CA LYS A 380 8.28 32.02 8.93
C LYS A 380 9.49 31.28 9.47
N TYR A 381 9.95 31.66 10.66
CA TYR A 381 10.93 30.87 11.38
C TYR A 381 10.33 29.53 11.82
N VAL A 382 11.07 28.45 11.55
CA VAL A 382 10.71 27.09 11.90
C VAL A 382 11.86 26.48 12.68
N TYR A 383 11.57 26.05 13.90
CA TYR A 383 12.50 25.33 14.77
C TYR A 383 12.08 23.87 14.87
N GLU A 384 12.87 22.96 14.33
CA GLU A 384 12.62 21.52 14.35
C GLU A 384 13.51 20.83 15.37
N LYS A 385 12.95 20.63 16.56
CA LYS A 385 13.65 19.94 17.63
C LYS A 385 13.50 18.42 17.50
N ARG A 386 14.63 17.71 17.42
CA ARG A 386 14.70 16.24 17.49
C ARG A 386 13.71 15.56 16.54
N LEU A 387 13.72 15.99 15.28
CA LEU A 387 12.89 15.39 14.24
C LEU A 387 13.47 14.02 13.87
N MET A 388 12.61 13.00 13.88
CA MET A 388 12.85 11.73 13.22
C MET A 388 11.71 11.38 12.29
N PHE A 389 11.99 10.58 11.27
CA PHE A 389 10.99 10.06 10.36
C PHE A 389 11.39 8.70 9.78
N VAL A 390 10.38 7.97 9.31
CA VAL A 390 10.55 6.71 8.60
C VAL A 390 9.64 6.66 7.40
N VAL A 391 10.03 5.89 6.39
CA VAL A 391 9.16 5.51 5.28
C VAL A 391 8.76 4.05 5.49
N VAL A 392 7.46 3.77 5.42
CA VAL A 392 6.92 2.42 5.58
C VAL A 392 5.81 2.13 4.57
N PRO A 393 5.58 0.87 4.19
CA PRO A 393 4.42 0.48 3.40
C PRO A 393 3.10 0.86 4.09
N LYS A 394 2.07 1.20 3.31
CA LYS A 394 0.75 1.62 3.81
C LYS A 394 0.06 0.63 4.77
N ASN A 395 0.43 -0.63 4.70
CA ASN A 395 -0.09 -1.70 5.56
C ASN A 395 0.72 -1.89 6.85
N VAL A 396 1.91 -1.28 6.98
CA VAL A 396 2.70 -1.30 8.21
C VAL A 396 2.13 -0.27 9.18
N ARG A 397 1.85 -0.72 10.41
CA ARG A 397 1.41 0.14 11.51
C ARG A 397 2.60 0.49 12.39
N ILE A 398 2.83 1.78 12.59
CA ILE A 398 3.75 2.27 13.61
C ILE A 398 3.06 2.15 14.98
N PRO A 399 3.72 1.60 16.01
CA PRO A 399 3.16 1.54 17.35
C PRO A 399 2.75 2.92 17.87
N GLU A 400 1.51 3.05 18.35
CA GLU A 400 0.99 4.32 18.91
C GLU A 400 1.86 4.85 20.06
N ALA A 401 2.48 3.96 20.84
CA ALA A 401 3.37 4.31 21.94
C ALA A 401 4.60 5.13 21.51
N LEU A 402 4.98 5.05 20.22
CA LEU A 402 6.05 5.88 19.68
C LEU A 402 5.58 7.31 19.38
N GLY A 403 4.27 7.58 19.31
CA GLY A 403 3.75 8.93 19.11
C GLY A 403 4.15 9.58 17.77
N MET A 404 4.41 8.77 16.74
CA MET A 404 4.66 9.27 15.39
C MET A 404 3.33 9.65 14.71
N THR A 405 3.38 10.60 13.79
CA THR A 405 2.24 11.02 12.95
C THR A 405 2.54 10.77 11.49
N GLU A 406 1.57 10.20 10.76
CA GLU A 406 1.59 10.14 9.30
C GLU A 406 1.47 11.57 8.74
N LEU A 407 2.32 11.91 7.76
CA LEU A 407 2.33 13.20 7.07
C LEU A 407 1.68 13.12 5.68
#